data_AF-A0A6G9YCC0-F1
#
_entry.id   AF-A0A6G9YCC0-F1
#
_cell.length_a   1.000
_cell.length_b   1.000
_cell.length_c   1.000
_cell.angle_alpha   90.00
_cell.angle_beta   90.00
_cell.angle_gamma   90.00
#
_symmetry.space_group_name_H-M   'P 1'
#
loop_
_entity.id
_entity.type
_entity.pdbx_description
1 polymer ?
#
loop_
_entity_poly.entity_id
_entity_poly.type
_entity_poly.pdbx_seq_one_letter_code
_entity_poly.pdbx_strand_id
1 'polypeptide(L)'
;MIRTTAAIAACATAFALLLTGCGSDKASSSAPASAAATSAKPAAPAGLDNVKAGAFVVAFKNAFPKLADGKDDTKIAGVLSDTCTDIKAGKPEDAVVKGVGTRVKSASADATTEESQAIYQMAKLMCG
;
A
#
# COMPACT_ATOMS: atom_id res chain seq x y z
N MET A 1 -18.27 -35.87 34.65
CA MET A 1 -16.94 -36.52 34.65
C MET A 1 -16.27 -36.18 33.32
N ILE A 2 -15.37 -35.20 33.28
CA ILE A 2 -14.62 -34.81 32.08
C ILE A 2 -13.20 -35.35 32.26
N ARG A 3 -12.83 -36.33 31.43
CA ARG A 3 -11.53 -37.00 31.44
C ARG A 3 -10.55 -36.20 30.58
N THR A 4 -9.67 -35.45 31.26
CA THR A 4 -8.21 -35.37 31.10
C THR A 4 -7.54 -35.62 29.72
N THR A 5 -6.68 -34.63 29.35
CA THR A 5 -5.31 -34.73 28.74
C THR A 5 -5.20 -35.31 27.30
N ALA A 6 -4.42 -34.78 26.35
CA ALA A 6 -3.08 -34.20 26.46
C ALA A 6 -2.69 -33.34 25.23
N ALA A 7 -1.82 -32.36 25.49
CA ALA A 7 -0.74 -31.82 24.65
C ALA A 7 -0.89 -31.87 23.11
N ILE A 8 -1.13 -30.71 22.49
CA ILE A 8 -0.67 -30.44 21.13
C ILE A 8 0.64 -29.68 21.24
N ALA A 9 1.67 -30.41 20.83
CA ALA A 9 3.06 -30.02 20.78
C ALA A 9 3.33 -28.86 19.82
N ALA A 10 4.43 -28.18 20.08
CA ALA A 10 5.04 -27.13 19.29
C ALA A 10 5.11 -27.45 17.78
N CYS A 11 4.68 -26.49 16.97
CA CYS A 11 5.18 -26.29 15.61
C CYS A 11 5.79 -24.89 15.53
N ALA A 12 6.98 -24.74 16.10
CA ALA A 12 7.90 -23.69 15.73
C ALA A 12 8.72 -24.20 14.54
N THR A 13 8.33 -23.83 13.31
CA THR A 13 9.22 -23.92 12.15
C THR A 13 8.79 -22.96 11.04
N ALA A 14 9.71 -22.03 10.75
CA ALA A 14 10.04 -21.52 9.43
C ALA A 14 9.06 -20.56 8.71
N PHE A 15 8.98 -19.32 9.21
CA PHE A 15 8.80 -18.15 8.33
C PHE A 15 10.19 -17.67 7.89
N ALA A 16 10.82 -18.41 6.99
CA ALA A 16 12.20 -18.17 6.52
C ALA A 16 12.34 -18.28 4.99
N LEU A 17 11.37 -17.77 4.25
CA LEU A 17 11.46 -17.64 2.80
C LEU A 17 10.89 -16.28 2.40
N LEU A 18 11.77 -15.31 2.17
CA LEU A 18 11.67 -14.22 1.15
C LEU A 18 12.80 -13.17 1.30
N LEU A 19 14.00 -13.57 1.70
CA LEU A 19 15.24 -12.83 1.41
C LEU A 19 16.11 -13.65 0.45
N THR A 20 15.73 -13.68 -0.83
CA THR A 20 16.66 -14.06 -1.90
C THR A 20 17.13 -12.78 -2.59
N GLY A 21 18.10 -12.11 -1.97
CA GLY A 21 19.03 -11.27 -2.69
C GLY A 21 20.37 -11.99 -2.75
N CYS A 22 20.83 -12.37 -3.95
CA CYS A 22 22.24 -12.34 -4.35
C CYS A 22 22.36 -12.74 -5.82
N GLY A 23 22.97 -11.88 -6.63
CA GLY A 23 23.21 -12.10 -8.06
C GLY A 23 24.39 -13.01 -8.36
N SER A 24 24.54 -13.36 -9.63
CA SER A 24 25.83 -13.73 -10.20
C SER A 24 25.89 -13.31 -11.67
N ASP A 25 27.05 -12.77 -12.00
CA ASP A 25 27.43 -11.97 -13.16
C ASP A 25 27.60 -12.84 -14.42
N LYS A 26 26.97 -12.44 -15.52
CA LYS A 26 27.41 -12.81 -16.87
C LYS A 26 27.13 -11.65 -17.80
N ALA A 27 28.22 -10.97 -18.16
CA ALA A 27 28.27 -9.89 -19.13
C ALA A 27 27.43 -10.16 -20.38
N SER A 28 26.41 -9.33 -20.56
CA SER A 28 25.99 -8.87 -21.88
C SER A 28 25.58 -7.42 -21.71
N SER A 29 26.36 -6.52 -22.31
CA SER A 29 26.03 -5.11 -22.41
C SER A 29 24.64 -4.94 -22.99
N SER A 30 23.70 -4.58 -22.14
CA SER A 30 22.63 -3.67 -22.47
C SER A 30 22.35 -2.91 -21.19
N ALA A 31 22.32 -1.59 -21.31
CA ALA A 31 22.08 -0.62 -20.25
C ALA A 31 21.01 -1.13 -19.26
N PRO A 32 21.00 -0.64 -18.00
CA PRO A 32 19.75 -0.72 -17.25
C PRO A 32 18.70 -0.07 -18.15
N ALA A 33 17.86 -0.91 -18.75
CA ALA A 33 16.59 -0.46 -19.27
C ALA A 33 15.94 0.08 -18.02
N SER A 34 16.06 1.39 -17.85
CA SER A 34 15.08 2.17 -17.17
C SER A 34 13.77 1.53 -17.60
N ALA A 35 13.15 0.78 -16.69
CA ALA A 35 11.72 0.72 -16.64
C ALA A 35 11.28 2.15 -16.28
N ALA A 36 11.52 3.08 -17.20
CA ALA A 36 10.57 4.09 -17.55
C ALA A 36 9.35 3.30 -18.03
N ALA A 37 8.64 2.72 -17.07
CA ALA A 37 7.21 2.73 -17.16
C ALA A 37 6.91 4.21 -17.41
N THR A 38 6.59 4.54 -18.66
CA THR A 38 5.94 5.77 -19.06
C THR A 38 4.53 5.74 -18.45
N SER A 39 4.45 5.57 -17.13
CA SER A 39 3.32 5.96 -16.34
C SER A 39 3.31 7.46 -16.49
N ALA A 40 2.43 7.96 -17.37
CA ALA A 40 2.09 9.36 -17.42
C ALA A 40 1.91 9.80 -15.96
N LYS A 41 2.89 10.57 -15.44
CA LYS A 41 2.99 10.83 -14.01
C LYS A 41 1.66 11.48 -13.62
N PRO A 42 0.80 10.82 -12.81
CA PRO A 42 -0.48 11.41 -12.45
C PRO A 42 -0.19 12.77 -11.84
N ALA A 43 -0.82 13.81 -12.39
CA ALA A 43 -0.65 15.17 -11.89
C ALA A 43 -0.94 15.13 -10.40
N ALA A 44 0.09 15.43 -9.59
CA ALA A 44 -0.06 15.38 -8.16
C ALA A 44 -1.09 16.42 -7.74
N PRO A 45 -2.04 16.04 -6.87
CA PRO A 45 -2.92 17.01 -6.25
C PRO A 45 -2.11 18.04 -5.44
N ALA A 46 -2.61 19.28 -5.40
CA ALA A 46 -1.87 20.43 -4.90
C ALA A 46 -1.31 20.20 -3.47
N GLY A 47 0.00 20.37 -3.28
CA GLY A 47 0.68 20.19 -2.00
C GLY A 47 1.38 18.83 -1.79
N LEU A 48 1.27 17.90 -2.74
CA LEU A 48 2.06 16.66 -2.78
C LEU A 48 3.06 16.69 -3.95
N ASP A 49 4.30 16.26 -3.71
CA ASP A 49 5.25 16.06 -4.80
C ASP A 49 4.82 14.85 -5.65
N ASN A 50 4.95 14.99 -6.97
CA ASN A 50 4.57 13.96 -7.92
C ASN A 50 5.33 12.63 -7.75
N VAL A 51 6.54 12.67 -7.19
CA VAL A 51 7.30 11.46 -6.85
C VAL A 51 6.60 10.68 -5.74
N LYS A 52 6.11 11.37 -4.70
CA LYS A 52 5.39 10.75 -3.58
C LYS A 52 4.04 10.20 -4.02
N ALA A 53 3.31 10.97 -4.84
CA ALA A 53 2.04 10.51 -5.41
C ALA A 53 2.24 9.25 -6.27
N GLY A 54 3.24 9.24 -7.16
CA GLY A 54 3.57 8.06 -7.96
C GLY A 54 3.97 6.85 -7.11
N ALA A 55 4.81 7.05 -6.10
CA ALA A 55 5.23 5.99 -5.19
C ALA A 55 4.05 5.39 -4.41
N PHE A 56 3.13 6.23 -3.92
CA PHE A 56 1.91 5.78 -3.27
C PHE A 56 1.04 4.96 -4.20
N VAL A 57 0.80 5.43 -5.43
CA VAL A 57 -0.02 4.70 -6.42
C VAL A 57 0.56 3.32 -6.68
N VAL A 58 1.86 3.22 -6.94
CA VAL A 58 2.54 1.93 -7.17
C VAL A 58 2.41 1.02 -5.95
N ALA A 59 2.71 1.53 -4.76
CA ALA A 59 2.62 0.75 -3.52
C ALA A 59 1.18 0.32 -3.21
N PHE A 60 0.20 1.18 -3.45
CA PHE A 60 -1.23 0.89 -3.27
C PHE A 60 -1.70 -0.21 -4.22
N LYS A 61 -1.35 -0.13 -5.50
CA LYS A 61 -1.73 -1.14 -6.51
C LYS A 61 -1.10 -2.50 -6.22
N ASN A 62 0.12 -2.50 -5.69
CA ASN A 62 0.83 -3.73 -5.31
C ASN A 62 0.27 -4.35 -4.02
N ALA A 63 -0.05 -3.55 -3.00
CA ALA A 63 -0.54 -4.03 -1.71
C ALA A 63 -2.04 -4.36 -1.73
N PHE A 64 -2.84 -3.60 -2.48
CA PHE A 64 -4.30 -3.68 -2.52
C PHE A 64 -4.83 -3.80 -3.96
N PRO A 65 -4.45 -4.85 -4.71
CA PRO A 65 -4.84 -4.99 -6.11
C PRO A 65 -6.36 -5.04 -6.31
N LYS A 66 -7.11 -5.56 -5.34
CA LYS A 66 -8.58 -5.61 -5.36
C LYS A 66 -9.24 -4.23 -5.17
N LEU A 67 -8.63 -3.35 -4.38
CA LEU A 67 -9.12 -1.98 -4.17
C LEU A 67 -8.70 -1.04 -5.30
N ALA A 68 -7.59 -1.34 -5.96
CA ALA A 68 -7.11 -0.62 -7.13
C ALA A 68 -7.84 -0.97 -8.43
N ASP A 69 -8.52 -2.12 -8.46
CA ASP A 69 -9.31 -2.56 -9.61
C ASP A 69 -10.33 -1.49 -10.03
N GLY A 70 -10.28 -1.08 -11.30
CA GLY A 70 -11.16 -0.04 -11.85
C GLY A 70 -10.86 1.39 -11.38
N LYS A 71 -9.76 1.66 -10.65
CA LYS A 71 -9.33 3.02 -10.31
C LYS A 71 -8.11 3.43 -11.12
N ASP A 72 -8.18 4.63 -11.69
CA ASP A 72 -7.03 5.26 -12.33
C ASP A 72 -6.04 5.80 -11.29
N ASP A 73 -4.78 5.93 -11.71
CA ASP A 73 -3.68 6.41 -10.88
C ASP A 73 -3.97 7.79 -10.25
N THR A 74 -4.70 8.66 -10.94
CA THR A 74 -5.14 9.97 -10.41
C THR A 74 -6.12 9.84 -9.24
N LYS A 75 -7.03 8.84 -9.29
CA LYS A 75 -7.97 8.59 -8.19
C LYS A 75 -7.24 8.06 -6.97
N ILE A 76 -6.29 7.15 -7.19
CA ILE A 76 -5.46 6.58 -6.12
C ILE A 76 -4.56 7.68 -5.51
N ALA A 77 -3.93 8.52 -6.32
CA ALA A 77 -3.16 9.67 -5.85
C ALA A 77 -4.04 10.70 -5.09
N GLY A 78 -5.30 10.87 -5.49
CA GLY A 78 -6.26 11.70 -4.79
C GLY A 78 -6.50 11.25 -3.34
N VAL A 79 -6.57 9.93 -3.10
CA VAL A 79 -6.70 9.36 -1.74
C VAL A 79 -5.56 9.85 -0.85
N LEU A 80 -4.32 9.83 -1.34
CA LEU A 80 -3.17 10.34 -0.60
C LEU A 80 -3.35 11.81 -0.21
N SER A 81 -3.79 12.65 -1.15
CA SER A 81 -3.99 14.08 -0.90
C SER A 81 -5.07 14.39 0.10
N ASP A 82 -6.22 13.75 -0.03
CA ASP A 82 -7.34 13.95 0.90
C ASP A 82 -6.92 13.50 2.30
N THR A 83 -6.23 12.36 2.39
CA THR A 83 -5.71 11.83 3.65
C THR A 83 -4.67 12.77 4.27
N CYS A 84 -3.73 13.30 3.49
CA CYS A 84 -2.77 14.27 3.98
C CYS A 84 -3.43 15.58 4.42
N THR A 85 -4.47 16.02 3.72
CA THR A 85 -5.24 17.20 4.10
C THR A 85 -5.93 16.99 5.44
N ASP A 86 -6.57 15.84 5.64
CA ASP A 86 -7.22 15.46 6.89
C ASP A 86 -6.24 15.37 8.06
N ILE A 87 -5.06 14.78 7.84
CA ILE A 87 -3.98 14.69 8.84
C ILE A 87 -3.48 16.08 9.22
N LYS A 88 -3.20 16.95 8.24
CA LYS A 88 -2.73 18.32 8.48
C LYS A 88 -3.79 19.20 9.14
N ALA A 89 -5.07 18.90 8.91
CA ALA A 89 -6.19 19.53 9.60
C ALA A 89 -6.36 19.05 11.06
N GLY A 90 -5.55 18.10 11.53
CA GLY A 90 -5.61 17.59 12.90
C GLY A 90 -6.84 16.72 13.19
N LYS A 91 -7.44 16.10 12.16
CA LYS A 91 -8.56 15.18 12.37
C LYS A 91 -8.11 13.95 13.16
N PRO A 92 -9.00 13.35 13.98
CA PRO A 92 -8.67 12.14 14.71
C PRO A 92 -8.43 10.98 13.73
N GLU A 93 -7.40 10.19 14.01
CA GLU A 93 -6.94 9.08 13.15
C GLU A 93 -8.08 8.16 12.71
N ASP A 94 -8.94 7.76 13.65
CA ASP A 94 -10.08 6.87 13.37
C ASP A 94 -11.03 7.46 12.31
N ALA A 95 -11.29 8.77 12.36
CA ALA A 95 -12.11 9.44 11.37
C ALA A 95 -11.42 9.51 10.00
N VAL A 96 -10.11 9.70 9.98
CA VAL A 96 -9.32 9.70 8.73
C VAL A 96 -9.31 8.30 8.12
N VAL A 97 -9.07 7.25 8.92
CA VAL A 97 -9.09 5.85 8.48
C VAL A 97 -10.45 5.48 7.89
N LYS A 98 -11.54 5.87 8.55
CA LYS A 98 -12.89 5.65 8.03
C LYS A 98 -13.14 6.40 6.71
N GLY A 99 -12.60 7.62 6.60
CA GLY A 99 -12.61 8.41 5.37
C GLY A 99 -11.82 7.72 4.24
N VAL A 100 -10.63 7.19 4.54
CA VAL A 100 -9.81 6.42 3.60
C VAL A 100 -10.58 5.22 3.07
N GLY A 101 -11.14 4.37 3.95
CA GLY A 101 -11.93 3.21 3.54
C GLY A 101 -13.07 3.55 2.59
N THR A 102 -13.73 4.69 2.82
CA THR A 102 -14.79 5.20 1.94
C THR A 102 -14.25 5.62 0.56
N ARG A 103 -13.09 6.27 0.50
CA ARG A 103 -12.46 6.74 -0.75
C ARG A 103 -11.89 5.59 -1.58
N VAL A 104 -11.37 4.56 -0.91
CA VAL A 104 -10.72 3.41 -1.56
C VAL A 104 -11.69 2.30 -1.94
N LYS A 105 -12.96 2.37 -1.51
CA LYS A 105 -14.02 1.47 -1.96
C LYS A 105 -14.04 1.38 -3.49
N SER A 106 -13.97 0.17 -4.01
CA SER A 106 -14.12 -0.10 -5.44
C SER A 106 -15.49 -0.76 -5.70
N ALA A 107 -15.89 -0.84 -6.96
CA ALA A 107 -17.07 -1.61 -7.36
C ALA A 107 -16.92 -3.11 -7.01
N SER A 108 -15.67 -3.60 -7.00
CA SER A 108 -15.33 -5.01 -6.83
C SER A 108 -15.06 -5.40 -5.36
N ALA A 109 -14.77 -4.44 -4.48
CA ALA A 109 -14.39 -4.71 -3.09
C ALA A 109 -14.58 -3.49 -2.17
N ASP A 110 -15.04 -3.76 -0.95
CA ASP A 110 -14.97 -2.84 0.17
C ASP A 110 -13.62 -2.97 0.88
N ALA A 111 -13.04 -1.85 1.27
CA ALA A 111 -11.83 -1.87 2.09
C ALA A 111 -12.17 -2.30 3.51
N THR A 112 -11.44 -3.28 4.04
CA THR A 112 -11.58 -3.64 5.46
C THR A 112 -11.02 -2.54 6.36
N THR A 113 -11.30 -2.62 7.66
CA THR A 113 -10.72 -1.72 8.64
C THR A 113 -9.19 -1.84 8.66
N GLU A 114 -8.64 -3.05 8.61
CA GLU A 114 -7.18 -3.24 8.55
C GLU A 114 -6.56 -2.67 7.28
N GLU A 115 -7.21 -2.86 6.12
CA GLU A 115 -6.73 -2.29 4.86
C GLU A 115 -6.74 -0.76 4.91
N SER A 116 -7.83 -0.17 5.40
CA SER A 116 -7.98 1.29 5.55
C SER A 116 -6.92 1.87 6.50
N GLN A 117 -6.61 1.16 7.58
CA GLN A 117 -5.56 1.55 8.52
C GLN A 117 -4.18 1.46 7.87
N ALA A 118 -3.89 0.40 7.12
CA ALA A 118 -2.62 0.24 6.41
C ALA A 118 -2.42 1.37 5.38
N ILE A 119 -3.46 1.71 4.61
CA ILE A 119 -3.43 2.81 3.63
C ILE A 119 -3.19 4.16 4.33
N TYR A 120 -3.85 4.41 5.46
CA TYR A 120 -3.60 5.61 6.26
C TYR A 120 -2.14 5.70 6.73
N GLN A 121 -1.56 4.61 7.23
CA GLN A 121 -0.16 4.59 7.68
C GLN A 121 0.82 4.86 6.53
N MET A 122 0.57 4.26 5.36
CA MET A 122 1.34 4.55 4.15
C MET A 122 1.25 6.04 3.76
N ALA A 123 0.04 6.60 3.79
CA ALA A 123 -0.17 8.02 3.46
C ALA A 123 0.54 8.93 4.46
N LYS A 124 0.38 8.67 5.76
CA LYS A 124 0.97 9.46 6.86
C LYS A 124 2.48 9.62 6.73
N LEU A 125 3.20 8.57 6.31
CA LEU A 125 4.64 8.62 6.09
C LEU A 125 5.05 9.55 4.93
N MET A 126 4.14 9.81 3.99
CA MET A 126 4.38 10.63 2.80
C MET A 126 3.89 12.08 2.95
N CYS A 127 2.97 12.35 3.89
CA CYS A 127 2.37 13.66 4.14
C CYS A 127 3.31 14.73 4.75
N GLY A 128 4.55 14.35 5.07
CA GLY A 128 5.60 15.21 5.64
C GLY A 128 6.23 16.17 4.64
#